data_AF-A0A158QJU1-F1
#
_entry.id   AF-A0A158QJU1-F1
#
_cell.length_a   1.000
_cell.length_b   1.000
_cell.length_c   1.000
_cell.angle_alpha   90.00
_cell.angle_beta   90.00
_cell.angle_gamma   90.00
#
_symmetry.space_group_name_H-M   'P 1'
#
loop_
_entity.id
_entity.type
_entity.pdbx_description
1 polymer ?
#
loop_
_entity_poly.entity_id
_entity_poly.type
_entity_poly.pdbx_seq_one_letter_code
_entity_poly.pdbx_strand_id
1 'polypeptide(L)'
;MLGPYPGLLGSCFQNLRIALPHVGLVILSTAYTLLGAAIFHHYEKPFEEHLRNETAHRVHSLKQRIIDDLWEMNNNGTPYTIWAERAQIAMDDIIRDVFIDYTRNYMTPEDVITGTGPYKWSFGSSIFFSWTAITTIGYGHIVPRTNAGRIAIIFYALFGIPLILVTIADMGRFLSDISEIHTQNSELGGPPSEDTRAQADELEPEIPHHERRVSVMFILVIMLGKFRLMDIFFNCSLSPFHLNLSICYRSISFFVLFV
;
A
#
# COMPACT_ATOMS: atom_id res chain seq x y z
N MET A 1 -41.98 -38.42 -23.46
CA MET A 1 -41.94 -37.02 -22.98
C MET A 1 -40.48 -36.62 -22.92
N LEU A 2 -39.97 -35.95 -23.95
CA LEU A 2 -38.61 -35.44 -23.98
C LEU A 2 -38.61 -34.14 -23.15
N GLY A 3 -37.95 -34.16 -22.00
CA GLY A 3 -37.76 -32.96 -21.19
C GLY A 3 -36.95 -31.91 -21.97
N PRO A 4 -37.22 -30.61 -21.79
CA PRO A 4 -36.51 -29.58 -22.52
C PRO A 4 -35.04 -29.55 -22.07
N TYR A 5 -34.12 -29.87 -22.97
CA TYR A 5 -32.70 -29.59 -22.78
C TYR A 5 -32.53 -28.08 -22.54
N PRO A 6 -31.84 -27.64 -21.47
CA PRO A 6 -31.55 -26.23 -21.28
C PRO A 6 -30.71 -25.76 -22.45
N GLY A 7 -31.25 -24.84 -23.24
CA GLY A 7 -30.54 -24.27 -24.39
C GLY A 7 -29.24 -23.59 -23.95
N LEU A 8 -28.23 -23.63 -24.82
CA LEU A 8 -26.91 -22.99 -24.66
C LEU A 8 -26.97 -21.53 -24.14
N LEU A 9 -28.07 -20.82 -24.46
CA LEU A 9 -28.36 -19.47 -23.99
C LEU A 9 -28.61 -19.39 -22.47
N GLY A 10 -29.25 -20.41 -21.90
CA GLY A 10 -29.56 -20.52 -20.47
C GLY A 10 -28.31 -20.73 -19.61
N SER A 11 -27.38 -21.59 -20.06
CA SER A 11 -26.09 -21.78 -19.39
C SER A 11 -25.23 -20.50 -19.39
N CYS A 12 -25.27 -19.71 -20.46
CA CYS A 12 -24.58 -18.42 -20.53
C CYS A 12 -25.15 -17.40 -19.52
N PHE A 13 -26.49 -17.31 -19.41
CA PHE A 13 -27.14 -16.44 -18.42
C PHE A 13 -26.92 -16.89 -16.97
N GLN A 14 -26.83 -18.20 -16.72
CA GLN A 14 -26.51 -18.74 -15.38
C GLN A 14 -25.05 -18.44 -14.99
N ASN A 15 -24.10 -18.65 -15.90
CA ASN A 15 -22.68 -18.32 -15.67
C ASN A 15 -22.48 -16.82 -15.47
N LEU A 16 -23.20 -15.97 -16.21
CA LEU A 16 -23.17 -14.52 -16.04
C LEU A 16 -23.71 -14.08 -14.67
N ARG A 17 -24.74 -14.77 -14.15
CA ARG A 17 -25.35 -14.48 -12.83
C ARG A 17 -24.44 -14.89 -11.66
N ILE A 18 -23.61 -15.92 -11.84
CA ILE A 18 -22.60 -16.38 -10.88
C ILE A 18 -21.35 -15.50 -10.93
N ALA A 19 -20.92 -15.07 -12.12
CA ALA A 19 -19.76 -14.20 -12.30
C ALA A 19 -20.00 -12.72 -11.90
N LEU A 20 -21.25 -12.25 -11.97
CA LEU A 20 -21.64 -10.87 -11.65
C LEU A 20 -21.20 -10.37 -10.26
N PRO A 21 -21.43 -11.12 -9.15
CA PRO A 21 -20.97 -10.71 -7.83
C PRO A 21 -19.43 -10.67 -7.74
N HIS A 22 -18.72 -11.63 -8.36
CA HIS A 22 -17.26 -11.68 -8.38
C HIS A 22 -16.65 -10.45 -9.05
N VAL A 23 -17.13 -10.14 -10.26
CA VAL A 23 -16.69 -8.96 -11.03
C VAL A 23 -17.09 -7.67 -10.31
N GLY A 24 -18.28 -7.63 -9.69
CA GLY A 24 -18.73 -6.49 -8.91
C GLY A 24 -17.83 -6.19 -7.71
N LEU A 25 -17.35 -7.23 -7.01
CA LEU A 25 -16.49 -7.09 -5.84
C LEU A 25 -15.08 -6.62 -6.21
N VAL A 26 -14.54 -7.09 -7.34
CA VAL A 26 -13.27 -6.59 -7.91
C VAL A 26 -13.40 -5.13 -8.32
N ILE A 27 -14.48 -4.74 -9.00
CA ILE A 27 -14.73 -3.34 -9.40
C ILE A 27 -14.86 -2.45 -8.16
N LEU A 28 -15.59 -2.90 -7.13
CA LEU A 28 -15.73 -2.17 -5.88
C LEU A 28 -14.39 -1.96 -5.18
N SER A 29 -13.55 -3.01 -5.11
CA SER A 29 -12.20 -2.94 -4.53
C SER A 29 -11.28 -2.00 -5.33
N THR A 30 -11.38 -2.02 -6.66
CA THR A 30 -10.66 -1.09 -7.54
C THR A 30 -11.10 0.35 -7.31
N ALA A 31 -12.41 0.60 -7.25
CA ALA A 31 -12.96 1.92 -6.97
C ALA A 31 -12.55 2.44 -5.58
N TYR A 32 -12.54 1.56 -4.57
CA TYR A 32 -12.07 1.90 -3.22
C TYR A 32 -10.59 2.30 -3.21
N THR A 33 -9.75 1.60 -3.99
CA THR A 33 -8.33 1.93 -4.15
C THR A 33 -8.14 3.31 -4.79
N LEU A 34 -8.92 3.63 -5.84
CA LEU A 34 -8.88 4.93 -6.50
C LEU A 34 -9.35 6.06 -5.57
N LEU A 35 -10.37 5.80 -4.74
CA LEU A 35 -10.85 6.74 -3.73
C LEU A 35 -9.76 7.03 -2.70
N GLY A 36 -9.10 5.99 -2.17
CA GLY A 36 -7.95 6.14 -1.28
C GLY A 36 -6.85 6.97 -1.91
N ALA A 37 -6.52 6.69 -3.18
CA ALA A 37 -5.48 7.40 -3.91
C ALA A 37 -5.79 8.89 -4.04
N ALA A 38 -7.05 9.24 -4.34
CA ALA A 38 -7.50 10.63 -4.41
C ALA A 38 -7.38 11.34 -3.06
N ILE A 39 -7.74 10.67 -1.96
CA ILE A 39 -7.64 11.21 -0.60
C ILE A 39 -6.17 11.50 -0.25
N PHE A 40 -5.27 10.54 -0.41
CA PHE A 40 -3.86 10.73 -0.06
C PHE A 40 -3.18 11.74 -0.98
N HIS A 41 -3.49 11.71 -2.28
CA HIS A 41 -2.99 12.70 -3.22
C HIS A 41 -3.42 14.12 -2.82
N HIS A 42 -4.68 14.30 -2.39
CA HIS A 42 -5.18 15.60 -1.99
C HIS A 42 -4.50 16.15 -0.72
N TYR A 43 -4.27 15.30 0.29
CA TYR A 43 -3.68 15.75 1.55
C TYR A 43 -2.15 15.83 1.53
N GLU A 44 -1.47 14.90 0.87
CA GLU A 44 -0.02 14.74 0.99
C GLU A 44 0.77 15.47 -0.12
N LYS A 45 0.24 15.54 -1.34
CA LYS A 45 0.91 16.26 -2.43
C LYS A 45 1.17 17.74 -2.14
N PRO A 46 0.21 18.56 -1.65
CA PRO A 46 0.50 19.97 -1.39
C PRO A 46 1.54 20.16 -0.28
N PHE A 47 1.55 19.25 0.71
CA PHE A 47 2.57 19.24 1.75
C PHE A 47 3.95 18.90 1.19
N GLU A 48 4.04 17.91 0.30
CA GLU A 48 5.28 17.55 -0.39
C GLU A 48 5.80 18.71 -1.24
N GLU A 49 4.94 19.37 -2.02
CA GLU A 49 5.30 20.54 -2.84
C GLU A 49 5.90 21.67 -2.00
N HIS A 50 5.26 21.99 -0.87
CA HIS A 50 5.73 23.03 0.02
C HIS A 50 7.08 22.66 0.66
N LEU A 51 7.20 21.45 1.22
CA LEU A 51 8.43 20.95 1.84
C LEU A 51 9.59 20.94 0.85
N ARG A 52 9.33 20.54 -0.39
CA ARG A 52 10.34 20.49 -1.45
C ARG A 52 10.80 21.88 -1.86
N ASN A 53 9.88 22.82 -2.01
CA ASN A 53 10.22 24.19 -2.37
C ASN A 53 11.08 24.85 -1.27
N GLU A 54 10.68 24.73 -0.01
CA GLU A 54 11.45 25.27 1.12
C GLU A 54 12.85 24.66 1.20
N THR A 55 12.95 23.36 0.98
CA THR A 55 14.23 22.66 1.05
C THR A 55 15.15 23.04 -0.11
N ALA A 56 14.63 23.11 -1.34
CA ALA A 56 15.38 23.57 -2.50
C ALA A 56 15.92 25.00 -2.29
N HIS A 57 15.09 25.91 -1.78
CA HIS A 57 15.52 27.28 -1.44
C HIS A 57 16.58 27.29 -0.34
N ARG A 58 16.43 26.47 0.70
CA ARG A 58 17.41 26.36 1.80
C ARG A 58 18.77 25.89 1.28
N VAL A 59 18.79 24.82 0.49
CA VAL A 59 20.03 24.24 -0.05
C VAL A 59 20.70 25.22 -1.03
N HIS A 60 19.93 25.85 -1.90
CA HIS A 60 20.46 26.89 -2.79
C HIS A 60 21.10 28.03 -1.99
N SER A 61 20.41 28.53 -0.95
CA SER A 61 20.92 29.62 -0.12
C SER A 61 22.17 29.23 0.67
N LEU A 62 22.24 28.00 1.18
CA LEU A 62 23.42 27.48 1.87
C LEU A 62 24.63 27.41 0.92
N LYS A 63 24.42 26.90 -0.30
CA LYS A 63 25.46 26.85 -1.33
C LYS A 63 26.00 28.24 -1.66
N GLN A 64 25.12 29.21 -1.87
CA GLN A 64 25.54 30.59 -2.16
C GLN A 64 26.33 31.19 -0.99
N ARG A 65 25.85 31.05 0.25
CA ARG A 65 26.57 31.54 1.43
C ARG A 65 27.97 30.96 1.56
N ILE A 66 28.14 29.67 1.29
CA ILE A 66 29.46 29.01 1.37
C ILE A 66 30.39 29.53 0.27
N ILE A 67 29.87 29.71 -0.95
CA ILE A 67 30.66 30.29 -2.05
C ILE A 67 31.11 31.71 -1.69
N ASP A 68 30.20 32.53 -1.17
CA ASP A 68 30.49 33.92 -0.80
C ASP A 68 31.53 34.00 0.35
N ASP A 69 31.36 33.19 1.40
CA ASP A 69 32.29 33.11 2.54
C ASP A 69 33.71 32.68 2.09
N LEU A 70 33.79 31.65 1.25
CA LEU A 70 35.08 31.17 0.71
C LEU A 70 35.72 32.18 -0.25
N TRP A 71 34.92 32.89 -1.03
CA TRP A 71 35.38 33.95 -1.93
C TRP A 71 35.92 35.16 -1.16
N GLU A 72 35.21 35.59 -0.11
CA GLU A 72 35.63 36.69 0.75
C GLU A 72 36.92 36.36 1.49
N MET A 73 37.04 35.16 2.05
CA MET A 73 38.28 34.68 2.68
C MET A 73 39.47 34.70 1.71
N ASN A 74 39.26 34.21 0.49
CA ASN A 74 40.29 34.22 -0.55
C ASN A 74 40.73 35.64 -0.89
N ASN A 75 39.79 36.59 -1.04
CA ASN A 75 40.10 37.99 -1.34
C ASN A 75 40.80 38.71 -0.19
N ASN A 76 40.52 38.32 1.06
CA ASN A 76 41.15 38.86 2.26
C ASN A 76 42.58 38.32 2.48
N GLY A 77 43.08 37.47 1.57
CA GLY A 77 44.45 36.93 1.63
C GLY A 77 44.64 35.88 2.73
N THR A 78 43.58 35.16 3.12
CA THR A 78 43.72 34.10 4.13
C THR A 78 44.70 33.02 3.67
N PRO A 79 45.58 32.51 4.56
CA PRO A 79 46.47 31.40 4.22
C PRO A 79 45.69 30.18 3.74
N TYR A 80 46.27 29.45 2.76
CA TYR A 80 45.66 28.26 2.18
C TYR A 80 45.21 27.24 3.23
N THR A 81 45.97 27.04 4.31
CA THR A 81 45.65 26.04 5.34
C THR A 81 44.33 26.36 6.06
N ILE A 82 44.10 27.63 6.42
CA ILE A 82 42.88 28.09 7.09
C ILE A 82 41.70 28.06 6.11
N TRP A 83 41.94 28.52 4.87
CA TRP A 83 40.94 28.44 3.82
C TRP A 83 40.51 27.00 3.53
N ALA A 84 41.47 26.07 3.45
CA ALA A 84 41.22 24.66 3.20
C ALA A 84 40.45 23.99 4.36
N GLU A 85 40.80 24.31 5.61
CA GLU A 85 40.06 23.84 6.79
C GLU A 85 38.61 24.32 6.75
N ARG A 86 38.37 25.61 6.46
CA ARG A 86 37.01 26.15 6.35
C ARG A 86 36.23 25.53 5.19
N ALA A 87 36.86 25.35 4.04
CA ALA A 87 36.24 24.72 2.87
C ALA A 87 35.84 23.26 3.17
N GLN A 88 36.68 22.51 3.89
CA GLN A 88 36.36 21.15 4.32
C GLN A 88 35.16 21.12 5.27
N ILE A 89 35.12 21.98 6.29
CA ILE A 89 33.98 22.07 7.21
C ILE A 89 32.69 22.43 6.47
N ALA A 90 32.75 23.42 5.57
CA ALA A 90 31.59 23.83 4.79
C ALA A 90 31.06 22.72 3.87
N MET A 91 31.97 21.92 3.29
CA MET A 91 31.60 20.75 2.50
C MET A 91 30.95 19.67 3.36
N ASP A 92 31.48 19.40 4.56
CA ASP A 92 30.90 18.43 5.50
C ASP A 92 29.49 18.85 5.93
N ASP A 93 29.26 20.15 6.16
CA ASP A 93 27.94 20.70 6.50
C ASP A 93 26.94 20.54 5.34
N ILE A 94 27.35 20.85 4.09
CA ILE A 94 26.49 20.63 2.91
C ILE A 94 26.15 19.15 2.77
N ILE A 95 27.15 18.26 2.85
CA ILE A 95 26.96 16.82 2.68
C ILE A 95 25.98 16.31 3.73
N ARG A 96 26.13 16.74 4.98
CA ARG A 96 25.22 16.36 6.07
C ARG A 96 23.79 16.82 5.81
N ASP A 97 23.59 18.09 5.48
CA ASP A 97 22.25 18.65 5.26
C ASP A 97 21.55 17.99 4.07
N VAL A 98 22.25 17.84 2.94
CA VAL A 98 21.73 17.16 1.75
C VAL A 98 21.39 15.71 2.04
N PHE A 99 22.23 15.00 2.81
CA PHE A 99 21.97 13.60 3.17
C PHE A 99 20.77 13.45 4.12
N ILE A 100 20.63 14.37 5.08
CA ILE A 100 19.46 14.41 5.97
C ILE A 100 18.20 14.67 5.14
N ASP A 101 18.24 15.60 4.20
CA ASP A 101 17.08 15.89 3.36
C ASP A 101 16.73 14.77 2.37
N TYR A 102 17.73 14.08 1.82
CA TYR A 102 17.54 12.88 1.02
C TYR A 102 16.80 11.78 1.82
N THR A 103 17.24 11.55 3.06
CA THR A 103 16.67 10.48 3.90
C THR A 103 15.32 10.84 4.52
N ARG A 104 15.14 12.08 5.00
CA ARG A 104 13.91 12.50 5.72
C ARG A 104 12.83 13.11 4.86
N ASN A 105 13.23 13.88 3.85
CA ASN A 105 12.36 14.70 3.02
C ASN A 105 12.25 14.15 1.60
N TYR A 106 12.89 13.01 1.34
CA TYR A 106 12.78 12.25 0.11
C TYR A 106 13.22 13.02 -1.15
N MET A 107 14.03 14.05 -0.99
CA MET A 107 14.59 14.78 -2.13
C MET A 107 15.50 13.88 -2.93
N THR A 108 15.40 13.91 -4.26
CA THR A 108 16.35 13.24 -5.14
C THR A 108 17.54 14.16 -5.43
N PRO A 109 18.66 13.62 -5.95
CA PRO A 109 19.77 14.46 -6.42
C PRO A 109 19.32 15.49 -7.47
N GLU A 110 18.34 15.14 -8.32
CA GLU A 110 17.77 16.05 -9.31
C GLU A 110 16.98 17.18 -8.64
N ASP A 111 16.26 16.93 -7.53
CA ASP A 111 15.63 18.01 -6.76
C ASP A 111 16.66 18.99 -6.19
N VAL A 112 17.83 18.49 -5.78
CA VAL A 112 18.91 19.29 -5.19
C VAL A 112 19.69 20.07 -6.26
N ILE A 113 19.95 19.46 -7.41
CA ILE A 113 20.83 20.01 -8.45
C ILE A 113 20.06 20.86 -9.46
N THR A 114 18.92 20.37 -9.95
CA THR A 114 18.14 21.00 -11.03
C THR A 114 16.78 21.51 -10.58
N GLY A 115 16.27 21.07 -9.43
CA GLY A 115 14.94 21.42 -8.93
C GLY A 115 13.79 20.75 -9.69
N THR A 116 14.07 19.68 -10.45
CA THR A 116 13.11 19.03 -11.37
C THR A 116 12.89 17.54 -11.06
N GLY A 117 13.09 17.09 -9.83
CA GLY A 117 12.87 15.69 -9.49
C GLY A 117 11.39 15.28 -9.58
N PRO A 118 11.11 13.97 -9.66
CA PRO A 118 9.75 13.46 -9.67
C PRO A 118 9.09 13.57 -8.28
N TYR A 119 7.81 13.94 -8.25
CA TYR A 119 7.02 13.90 -7.02
C TYR A 119 6.73 12.46 -6.58
N LYS A 120 6.90 12.17 -5.30
CA LYS A 120 6.53 10.89 -4.71
C LYS A 120 5.02 10.72 -4.64
N TRP A 121 4.27 11.74 -4.21
CA TRP A 121 2.80 11.73 -4.21
C TRP A 121 2.20 12.07 -5.57
N SER A 122 2.75 11.46 -6.63
CA SER A 122 2.06 11.40 -7.92
C SER A 122 0.75 10.61 -7.80
N PHE A 123 -0.19 10.82 -8.72
CA PHE A 123 -1.46 10.07 -8.68
C PHE A 123 -1.23 8.56 -8.82
N GLY A 124 -0.35 8.13 -9.72
CA GLY A 124 0.00 6.71 -9.90
C GLY A 124 0.65 6.11 -8.65
N SER A 125 1.59 6.83 -8.03
CA SER A 125 2.21 6.40 -6.77
C SER A 125 1.19 6.33 -5.63
N SER A 126 0.20 7.23 -5.62
CA SER A 126 -0.88 7.24 -4.63
C SER A 126 -1.79 6.01 -4.77
N ILE A 127 -2.08 5.58 -6.00
CA ILE A 127 -2.80 4.31 -6.27
C ILE A 127 -2.00 3.13 -5.74
N PHE A 128 -0.70 3.07 -6.05
CA PHE A 128 0.17 2.00 -5.58
C PHE A 128 0.26 1.97 -4.05
N PHE A 129 0.37 3.13 -3.40
CA PHE A 129 0.32 3.26 -1.96
C PHE A 129 -1.03 2.75 -1.40
N SER A 130 -2.16 3.19 -1.95
CA SER A 130 -3.49 2.75 -1.53
C SER A 130 -3.72 1.26 -1.71
N TRP A 131 -3.21 0.66 -2.79
CA TRP A 131 -3.27 -0.78 -3.04
C TRP A 131 -2.44 -1.57 -2.03
N THR A 132 -1.19 -1.16 -1.83
CA THR A 132 -0.26 -1.83 -0.90
C THR A 132 -0.67 -1.65 0.57
N ALA A 133 -1.42 -0.58 0.88
CA ALA A 133 -2.02 -0.35 2.18
C ALA A 133 -3.17 -1.32 2.48
N ILE A 134 -4.12 -1.52 1.55
CA ILE A 134 -5.25 -2.44 1.77
C ILE A 134 -4.81 -3.90 1.76
N THR A 135 -3.88 -4.26 0.87
CA THR A 135 -3.28 -5.61 0.78
C THR A 135 -2.31 -5.91 1.92
N THR A 136 -2.08 -4.96 2.83
CA THR A 136 -1.18 -5.07 3.98
C THR A 136 0.29 -5.36 3.63
N ILE A 137 0.70 -5.19 2.37
CA ILE A 137 2.10 -5.35 1.93
C ILE A 137 2.99 -4.26 2.53
N GLY A 138 2.54 -3.01 2.47
CA GLY A 138 3.15 -1.89 3.21
C GLY A 138 4.66 -1.67 3.00
N TYR A 139 5.14 -1.48 1.77
CA TYR A 139 6.58 -1.28 1.47
C TYR A 139 7.28 -0.15 2.25
N GLY A 140 6.55 0.85 2.76
CA GLY A 140 7.12 1.94 3.56
C GLY A 140 7.97 2.97 2.80
N HIS A 141 8.10 2.85 1.48
CA HIS A 141 8.85 3.79 0.63
C HIS A 141 8.21 5.20 0.53
N ILE A 142 6.89 5.28 0.71
CA ILE A 142 6.07 6.49 0.79
C ILE A 142 5.13 6.33 1.98
N VAL A 143 5.05 7.33 2.84
CA VAL A 143 4.18 7.33 4.03
C VAL A 143 3.55 8.72 4.22
N PRO A 144 2.29 8.79 4.68
CA PRO A 144 1.64 10.07 4.93
C PRO A 144 2.32 10.81 6.08
N ARG A 145 2.75 12.04 5.82
CA ARG A 145 3.44 12.91 6.77
C ARG A 145 2.49 13.87 7.44
N THR A 146 1.39 14.22 6.79
CA THR A 146 0.40 15.14 7.36
C THR A 146 -0.42 14.46 8.45
N ASN A 147 -0.86 15.24 9.45
CA ASN A 147 -1.74 14.72 10.50
C ASN A 147 -3.06 14.19 9.92
N ALA A 148 -3.61 14.89 8.92
CA ALA A 148 -4.82 14.47 8.21
C ALA A 148 -4.61 13.14 7.45
N GLY A 149 -3.50 13.00 6.71
CA GLY A 149 -3.16 11.78 5.98
C GLY A 149 -2.94 10.58 6.91
N ARG A 150 -2.35 10.79 8.09
CA ARG A 150 -2.19 9.75 9.13
C ARG A 150 -3.52 9.29 9.71
N ILE A 151 -4.48 10.19 9.89
CA ILE A 151 -5.83 9.82 10.34
C ILE A 151 -6.59 9.13 9.19
N ALA A 152 -6.44 9.62 7.96
CA ALA A 152 -7.07 9.05 6.78
C ALA A 152 -6.61 7.60 6.52
N ILE A 153 -5.32 7.28 6.67
CA ILE A 153 -4.82 5.92 6.47
C ILE A 153 -5.36 4.94 7.51
N ILE A 154 -5.63 5.39 8.73
CA ILE A 154 -6.24 4.56 9.79
C ILE A 154 -7.66 4.17 9.40
N PHE A 155 -8.51 5.13 9.05
CA PHE A 155 -9.88 4.86 8.61
C PHE A 155 -9.90 4.06 7.30
N TYR A 156 -9.00 4.38 6.38
CA TYR A 156 -8.89 3.68 5.11
C TYR A 156 -8.50 2.20 5.28
N ALA A 157 -7.59 1.90 6.21
CA ALA A 157 -7.20 0.53 6.53
C ALA A 157 -8.33 -0.25 7.23
N LEU A 158 -9.10 0.42 8.11
CA LEU A 158 -10.20 -0.20 8.85
C LEU A 158 -11.26 -0.83 7.92
N PHE A 159 -11.63 -0.13 6.85
CA PHE A 159 -12.61 -0.64 5.87
C PHE A 159 -11.96 -1.38 4.69
N GLY A 160 -10.73 -1.03 4.33
CA GLY A 160 -10.02 -1.62 3.18
C GLY A 160 -9.55 -3.06 3.41
N ILE A 161 -9.05 -3.36 4.62
CA ILE A 161 -8.60 -4.71 4.97
C ILE A 161 -9.73 -5.76 4.91
N PRO A 162 -10.92 -5.54 5.53
CA PRO A 162 -12.03 -6.49 5.37
C PRO A 162 -12.45 -6.64 3.90
N LEU A 163 -12.51 -5.54 3.16
CA LEU A 163 -12.92 -5.53 1.75
C LEU A 163 -11.98 -6.40 0.89
N ILE A 164 -10.66 -6.25 1.04
CA ILE A 164 -9.70 -7.04 0.25
C ILE A 164 -9.72 -8.51 0.65
N LEU A 165 -9.92 -8.84 1.94
CA LEU A 165 -10.00 -10.23 2.40
C LEU A 165 -11.20 -10.95 1.79
N VAL A 166 -12.36 -10.30 1.73
CA VAL A 166 -13.54 -10.84 1.04
C VAL A 166 -13.25 -11.02 -0.46
N THR A 167 -12.59 -10.05 -1.08
CA THR A 167 -12.20 -10.12 -2.51
C THR A 167 -11.29 -11.29 -2.80
N ILE A 168 -10.28 -11.54 -1.96
CA ILE A 168 -9.33 -12.64 -2.14
C ILE A 168 -10.01 -14.00 -1.91
N ALA A 169 -10.85 -14.12 -0.88
CA ALA A 169 -11.57 -15.36 -0.60
C ALA A 169 -12.52 -15.74 -1.75
N ASP A 170 -13.19 -14.74 -2.32
CA ASP A 170 -14.09 -14.88 -3.46
C ASP A 170 -13.33 -15.26 -4.75
N MET A 171 -12.20 -14.57 -5.01
CA MET A 171 -11.30 -14.91 -6.13
C MET A 171 -10.74 -16.33 -6.00
N GLY A 172 -10.40 -16.77 -4.79
CA GLY A 172 -9.89 -18.13 -4.54
C GLY A 172 -10.90 -19.22 -4.88
N ARG A 173 -12.19 -19.01 -4.56
CA ARG A 173 -13.27 -19.93 -4.95
C ARG A 173 -13.43 -19.98 -6.46
N PHE A 174 -13.46 -18.82 -7.12
CA PHE A 174 -13.56 -18.74 -8.57
C PHE A 174 -12.40 -19.47 -9.29
N LEU A 175 -11.18 -19.35 -8.78
CA LEU A 175 -10.02 -20.07 -9.32
C LEU A 175 -10.13 -21.59 -9.10
N SER A 176 -10.64 -22.02 -7.93
CA SER A 176 -10.89 -23.44 -7.64
C SER A 176 -11.89 -24.04 -8.62
N ASP A 177 -13.03 -23.38 -8.81
CA ASP A 177 -14.10 -23.83 -9.71
C ASP A 177 -13.58 -23.96 -11.16
N ILE A 178 -12.76 -23.01 -11.62
CA ILE A 178 -12.12 -23.08 -12.95
C ILE A 178 -11.16 -24.27 -13.05
N SER A 179 -10.35 -24.50 -12.01
CA SER A 179 -9.36 -25.59 -12.00
C SER A 179 -10.02 -26.98 -12.05
N GLU A 180 -11.17 -27.12 -11.37
CA GLU A 180 -11.97 -28.34 -11.37
C GLU A 180 -12.58 -28.60 -12.76
N ILE A 181 -13.13 -27.58 -13.41
CA ILE A 181 -13.64 -27.68 -14.79
C ILE A 181 -12.51 -28.09 -15.76
N HIS A 182 -11.30 -27.56 -15.59
CA HIS A 182 -10.16 -27.95 -16.44
C HIS A 182 -9.74 -29.40 -16.20
N THR A 183 -9.74 -29.85 -14.94
CA THR A 183 -9.43 -31.23 -14.57
C THR A 183 -10.46 -32.19 -15.17
N GLN A 184 -11.75 -31.87 -15.05
CA GLN A 184 -12.84 -32.69 -15.57
C GLN A 184 -12.85 -32.76 -17.11
N ASN A 185 -12.51 -31.66 -17.79
CA ASN A 185 -12.36 -31.65 -19.25
C ASN A 185 -11.12 -32.43 -19.73
N SER A 186 -10.08 -32.53 -18.90
CA SER A 186 -8.88 -33.33 -19.22
C SER A 186 -9.14 -34.84 -19.12
N GLU A 187 -10.02 -35.27 -18.20
CA GLU A 187 -10.45 -36.66 -18.07
C GLU A 187 -11.40 -37.10 -19.19
N LEU A 188 -12.25 -36.19 -19.68
CA LEU A 188 -13.11 -36.41 -20.86
C LEU A 188 -12.33 -36.56 -22.19
N GLY A 189 -11.02 -36.25 -22.20
CA GLY A 189 -10.11 -36.51 -23.32
C GLY A 189 -9.42 -37.89 -23.27
N GLY A 190 -9.54 -38.62 -22.15
CA GLY A 190 -9.04 -40.00 -21.99
C GLY A 190 -10.18 -41.03 -22.01
N PRO A 191 -9.93 -42.29 -22.40
CA PRO A 191 -10.97 -43.32 -22.38
C PRO A 191 -11.46 -43.57 -20.94
N PRO A 192 -12.78 -43.54 -20.65
CA PRO A 192 -13.27 -43.66 -19.28
C PRO A 192 -13.21 -45.11 -18.78
N SER A 193 -12.66 -45.33 -17.58
CA SER A 193 -12.70 -46.61 -16.86
C SER A 193 -13.99 -46.75 -16.04
N GLU A 194 -14.48 -47.99 -15.94
CA GLU A 194 -15.81 -48.39 -15.43
C GLU A 194 -16.10 -48.00 -13.97
N ASP A 195 -15.07 -47.77 -13.15
CA ASP A 195 -15.17 -47.38 -11.74
C ASP A 195 -15.78 -45.97 -11.52
N THR A 196 -15.58 -45.04 -12.45
CA THR A 196 -15.98 -43.63 -12.26
C THR A 196 -17.51 -43.45 -12.20
N ARG A 197 -18.28 -44.42 -12.73
CA ARG A 197 -19.74 -44.36 -12.77
C ARG A 197 -20.41 -44.77 -11.45
N ALA A 198 -19.76 -45.61 -10.66
CA ALA A 198 -20.31 -46.08 -9.39
C ALA A 198 -20.09 -45.06 -8.26
N GLN A 199 -19.01 -44.27 -8.34
CA GLN A 199 -18.66 -43.27 -7.31
C GLN A 199 -19.51 -41.98 -7.40
N ALA A 200 -20.05 -41.67 -8.58
CA ALA A 200 -20.75 -40.41 -8.83
C ALA A 200 -22.19 -40.35 -8.29
N ASP A 201 -22.78 -41.50 -7.92
CA ASP A 201 -24.18 -41.58 -7.45
C ASP A 201 -24.30 -41.49 -5.91
N GLU A 202 -23.18 -41.45 -5.18
CA GLU A 202 -23.16 -41.45 -3.70
C GLU A 202 -22.61 -40.15 -3.07
N LEU A 203 -22.17 -39.18 -3.88
CA LEU A 203 -21.60 -37.93 -3.38
C LEU A 203 -22.61 -36.77 -3.48
N GLU A 204 -23.52 -36.68 -2.50
CA GLU A 204 -24.30 -35.46 -2.28
C GLU A 204 -23.37 -34.37 -1.71
N PRO A 205 -23.14 -33.24 -2.40
CA PRO A 205 -22.26 -32.19 -1.88
C PRO A 205 -23.01 -31.41 -0.81
N GLU A 206 -22.84 -31.84 0.45
CA GLU A 206 -23.30 -31.08 1.60
C GLU A 206 -22.43 -29.81 1.71
N ILE A 207 -22.87 -28.70 1.09
CA ILE A 207 -22.18 -27.40 1.23
C ILE A 207 -22.34 -26.96 2.69
N PRO A 208 -21.27 -26.91 3.51
CA PRO A 208 -21.45 -26.62 4.92
C PRO A 208 -21.83 -25.15 5.05
N HIS A 209 -23.08 -24.90 5.44
CA HIS A 209 -23.56 -23.60 5.93
C HIS A 209 -22.71 -23.05 7.10
N HIS A 210 -21.90 -23.92 7.70
CA HIS A 210 -20.89 -23.61 8.72
C HIS A 210 -19.77 -22.70 8.17
N GLU A 211 -19.29 -22.93 6.95
CA GLU A 211 -18.08 -22.26 6.42
C GLU A 211 -18.29 -20.75 6.19
N ARG A 212 -19.49 -20.36 5.72
CA ARG A 212 -19.89 -18.95 5.59
C ARG A 212 -20.00 -18.24 6.94
N ARG A 213 -20.46 -18.93 8.00
CA ARG A 213 -20.56 -18.36 9.35
C ARG A 213 -19.20 -18.24 10.03
N VAL A 214 -18.31 -19.21 9.79
CA VAL A 214 -16.94 -19.20 10.31
C VAL A 214 -16.15 -18.05 9.69
N SER A 215 -16.22 -17.83 8.37
CA SER A 215 -15.50 -16.72 7.73
C SER A 215 -15.96 -15.34 8.25
N VAL A 216 -17.28 -15.13 8.42
CA VAL A 216 -17.83 -13.87 8.96
C VAL A 216 -17.48 -13.68 10.45
N MET A 217 -17.52 -14.73 11.26
CA MET A 217 -17.08 -14.68 12.67
C MET A 217 -15.58 -14.44 12.79
N PHE A 218 -14.76 -15.05 11.91
CA PHE A 218 -13.31 -14.85 11.88
C PHE A 218 -12.95 -13.42 11.46
N ILE A 219 -13.66 -12.88 10.45
CA ILE A 219 -13.54 -11.48 10.03
C ILE A 219 -13.97 -10.54 11.18
N LEU A 220 -15.10 -10.81 11.85
CA LEU A 220 -15.53 -10.01 13.01
C LEU A 220 -14.54 -10.08 14.19
N VAL A 221 -13.93 -11.24 14.44
CA VAL A 221 -12.90 -11.40 15.48
C VAL A 221 -11.61 -10.65 15.11
N ILE A 222 -11.17 -10.70 13.85
CA ILE A 222 -10.03 -9.91 13.36
C ILE A 222 -10.34 -8.40 13.44
N MET A 223 -11.56 -7.98 13.06
CA MET A 223 -12.01 -6.59 13.16
C MET A 223 -12.05 -6.10 14.60
N LEU A 224 -12.66 -6.86 15.52
CA LEU A 224 -12.76 -6.52 16.94
C LEU A 224 -11.40 -6.58 17.65
N GLY A 225 -10.53 -7.50 17.25
CA GLY A 225 -9.14 -7.60 17.73
C GLY A 225 -8.29 -6.40 17.30
N LYS A 226 -8.39 -5.97 16.02
CA LYS A 226 -7.67 -4.78 15.53
C LYS A 226 -8.25 -3.47 16.06
N PHE A 227 -9.57 -3.38 16.31
CA PHE A 227 -10.21 -2.19 16.87
C PHE A 227 -9.69 -1.88 18.30
N ARG A 228 -9.60 -2.90 19.16
CA ARG A 228 -9.00 -2.78 20.50
C ARG A 228 -7.52 -2.39 20.47
N LEU A 229 -6.77 -2.84 19.44
CA LEU A 229 -5.36 -2.50 19.26
C LEU A 229 -5.19 -1.05 18.75
N MET A 230 -6.10 -0.58 17.90
CA MET A 230 -6.15 0.80 17.41
C MET A 230 -6.50 1.80 18.52
N ASP A 231 -7.37 1.45 19.47
CA ASP A 231 -7.65 2.31 20.65
C ASP A 231 -6.40 2.54 21.52
N ILE A 232 -5.54 1.53 21.63
CA ILE A 232 -4.24 1.62 22.32
C ILE A 232 -3.29 2.52 21.52
N PHE A 233 -3.27 2.39 20.19
CA PHE A 233 -2.46 3.22 19.30
C PHE A 233 -2.92 4.69 19.25
N PHE A 234 -4.24 4.93 19.25
CA PHE A 234 -4.84 6.26 19.20
C PHE A 234 -4.53 7.04 20.49
N ASN A 235 -4.62 6.38 21.65
CA ASN A 235 -4.17 6.94 22.93
C ASN A 235 -2.66 7.24 22.95
N CYS A 236 -1.84 6.47 22.22
CA CYS A 236 -0.40 6.70 22.13
C CYS A 236 -0.06 7.86 21.18
N SER A 237 -0.78 8.01 20.07
CA SER A 237 -0.56 9.07 19.07
C SER A 237 -1.02 10.46 19.53
N LEU A 238 -1.87 10.56 20.56
CA LEU A 238 -2.29 11.83 21.16
C LEU A 238 -1.37 12.30 22.32
N SER A 239 -0.39 11.49 22.75
CA SER A 239 0.50 11.89 23.84
C SER A 239 1.55 12.92 23.37
N PRO A 240 1.64 14.11 24.01
CA PRO A 240 2.65 15.08 23.67
C PRO A 240 3.97 14.71 24.36
N PHE A 241 5.06 14.83 23.60
CA PHE A 241 6.46 14.87 24.03
C PHE A 241 7.17 13.57 24.48
N HIS A 242 8.23 13.27 23.71
CA HIS A 242 9.50 12.63 24.12
C HIS A 242 9.42 11.49 25.14
N LEU A 243 9.24 10.24 24.66
CA LEU A 243 10.14 9.11 25.05
C LEU A 243 9.88 7.79 24.31
N ASN A 244 8.82 7.64 23.51
CA ASN A 244 8.43 6.31 22.99
C ASN A 244 8.39 6.19 21.46
N LEU A 245 9.32 6.82 20.75
CA LEU A 245 9.45 6.61 19.30
C LEU A 245 9.84 5.15 18.95
N SER A 246 10.63 4.51 19.82
CA SER A 246 11.09 3.12 19.62
C SER A 246 9.99 2.09 19.85
N ILE A 247 9.05 2.32 20.77
CA ILE A 247 7.89 1.41 20.99
C ILE A 247 6.87 1.57 19.87
N CYS A 248 6.63 2.79 19.40
CA CYS A 248 5.67 3.06 18.32
C CYS A 248 6.16 2.47 16.98
N TYR A 249 7.45 2.66 16.62
CA TYR A 249 8.05 2.02 15.45
C TYR A 249 8.08 0.49 15.56
N ARG A 250 8.40 -0.03 16.75
CA ARG A 250 8.46 -1.48 16.97
C ARG A 250 7.08 -2.13 16.95
N SER A 251 6.02 -1.40 17.32
CA SER A 251 4.64 -1.90 17.27
C SER A 251 4.03 -1.81 15.87
N ILE A 252 4.40 -0.78 15.07
CA ILE A 252 4.09 -0.72 13.63
C ILE A 252 4.85 -1.81 12.87
N SER A 253 6.14 -2.02 13.19
CA SER A 253 6.95 -3.08 12.58
C SER A 253 6.48 -4.47 13.00
N PHE A 254 5.96 -4.67 14.22
CA PHE A 254 5.34 -5.93 14.65
C PHE A 254 4.03 -6.22 13.92
N PHE A 255 3.27 -5.16 13.58
CA PHE A 255 2.02 -5.28 12.82
C PHE A 255 2.25 -5.66 11.35
N VAL A 256 3.40 -5.27 10.79
CA VAL A 256 3.83 -5.65 9.43
C VAL A 256 4.52 -7.02 9.41
N LEU A 257 5.14 -7.47 10.51
CA LEU A 257 5.87 -8.74 10.55
C LEU A 257 5.01 -9.99 10.86
N PHE A 258 3.76 -9.80 11.29
CA PHE A 258 2.87 -10.91 11.73
C PHE A 258 1.63 -11.12 10.84
N VAL A 259 1.62 -10.45 9.68
CA VAL A 259 0.74 -10.73 8.54
C VAL A 259 1.63 -11.18 7.39
#